data_AF-A0A916N6B7-F1
#
_entry.id   AF-A0A916N6B7-F1
#
_cell.length_a   1.000
_cell.length_b   1.000
_cell.length_c   1.000
_cell.angle_alpha   90.00
_cell.angle_beta   90.00
_cell.angle_gamma   90.00
#
_symmetry.space_group_name_H-M   'P 1'
#
loop_
_entity.id
_entity.type
_entity.pdbx_description
1 polymer ?
#
loop_
_entity_poly.entity_id
_entity_poly.type
_entity_poly.pdbx_seq_one_letter_code
_entity_poly.pdbx_strand_id
1 'polypeptide(L)'
;MGVTRTAATRVLQLLSCEQFDPRIEALRRTDYDPAAGSACLRDTFDDRSTHVLVSIDDALVGAVRVTQPPGVLRSWVGGARLPLPEGPRIAEFTRGVVSREWRGRGIYQLFMSAAVLRAGECADVGIATVQVDLHARRCLSVLGFQDRGEPIAFEHAPACSTLAQCIELDLRRARTAAAAQHQAARQRLLGHGLLVVDVDIEAETLSVRTQPPLMCTLEAYA
;
A
#
# COMPACT_ATOMS: atom_id res chain seq x y z
N MET A 1 24.10 37.97 -3.59
CA MET A 1 23.72 37.03 -2.52
C MET A 1 22.27 36.64 -2.77
N GLY A 2 22.02 35.43 -3.29
CA GLY A 2 20.66 34.97 -3.59
C GLY A 2 19.98 34.51 -2.31
N VAL A 3 18.83 35.10 -2.00
CA VAL A 3 17.97 34.63 -0.90
C VAL A 3 17.44 33.24 -1.30
N THR A 4 17.98 32.18 -0.71
CA THR A 4 17.41 30.84 -0.80
C THR A 4 16.06 30.88 -0.10
N ARG A 5 14.97 30.94 -0.88
CA ARG A 5 13.62 30.71 -0.36
C ARG A 5 13.61 29.35 0.32
N THR A 6 13.45 29.34 1.64
CA THR A 6 13.15 28.12 2.39
C THR A 6 11.84 27.57 1.83
N ALA A 7 11.89 26.40 1.21
CA ALA A 7 10.67 25.75 0.75
C ALA A 7 9.73 25.54 1.95
N ALA A 8 8.46 25.90 1.79
CA ALA A 8 7.47 25.68 2.84
C ALA A 8 7.39 24.20 3.19
N THR A 9 7.41 23.88 4.49
CA THR A 9 7.20 22.51 4.97
C THR A 9 5.79 22.06 4.61
N ARG A 10 5.68 20.91 3.94
CA ARG A 10 4.40 20.27 3.59
C ARG A 10 4.09 19.18 4.61
N VAL A 11 2.81 18.91 4.82
CA VAL A 11 2.36 17.84 5.70
C VAL A 11 2.18 16.56 4.89
N LEU A 12 2.81 15.49 5.35
CA LEU A 12 2.57 14.14 4.89
C LEU A 12 1.72 13.43 5.93
N GLN A 13 0.58 12.89 5.52
CA GLN A 13 -0.31 12.10 6.37
C GLN A 13 -0.07 10.63 6.12
N LEU A 14 0.19 9.87 7.18
CA LEU A 14 0.20 8.41 7.16
C LEU A 14 -1.10 7.91 7.79
N LEU A 15 -1.92 7.23 6.99
CA LEU A 15 -3.25 6.79 7.40
C LEU A 15 -3.37 5.27 7.29
N SER A 16 -4.31 4.71 8.02
CA SER A 16 -4.75 3.33 7.84
C SER A 16 -6.27 3.30 7.76
N CYS A 17 -6.81 2.51 6.85
CA CYS A 17 -8.24 2.36 6.69
C CYS A 17 -8.60 0.93 6.31
N GLU A 18 -9.77 0.47 6.74
CA GLU A 18 -10.31 -0.85 6.39
C GLU A 18 -11.28 -0.78 5.20
N GLN A 19 -11.72 0.43 4.86
CA GLN A 19 -12.56 0.69 3.70
C GLN A 19 -11.71 1.04 2.50
N PHE A 20 -12.13 0.56 1.33
CA PHE A 20 -11.46 0.90 0.08
C PHE A 20 -11.65 2.38 -0.26
N ASP A 21 -10.53 3.09 -0.44
CA ASP A 21 -10.51 4.47 -0.93
C ASP A 21 -10.34 4.49 -2.47
N PRO A 22 -11.28 5.07 -3.23
CA PRO A 22 -11.17 5.17 -4.69
C PRO A 22 -9.88 5.84 -5.20
N ARG A 23 -9.22 6.67 -4.39
CA ARG A 23 -7.91 7.26 -4.72
C ARG A 23 -6.82 6.21 -4.86
N ILE A 24 -6.95 5.05 -4.18
CA ILE A 24 -6.04 3.90 -4.33
C ILE A 24 -6.09 3.40 -5.77
N GLU A 25 -7.28 3.28 -6.35
CA GLU A 25 -7.44 2.87 -7.75
C GLU A 25 -6.80 3.86 -8.70
N ALA A 26 -7.05 5.16 -8.49
CA ALA A 26 -6.46 6.22 -9.30
C ALA A 26 -4.92 6.13 -9.29
N LEU A 27 -4.31 5.98 -8.10
CA LEU A 27 -2.86 5.82 -7.94
C LEU A 27 -2.32 4.54 -8.61
N ARG A 28 -3.03 3.42 -8.49
CA ARG A 28 -2.61 2.15 -9.12
C ARG A 28 -2.64 2.27 -10.66
N ARG A 29 -3.68 2.91 -11.22
CA ARG A 29 -3.79 3.10 -12.68
C ARG A 29 -2.66 3.98 -13.23
N THR A 30 -2.27 5.04 -12.51
CA THR A 30 -1.22 5.95 -12.99
C THR A 30 0.18 5.36 -12.85
N ASP A 31 0.45 4.64 -11.76
CA ASP A 31 1.84 4.37 -11.34
C ASP A 31 2.20 2.90 -11.16
N TYR A 32 1.23 1.99 -11.04
CA TYR A 32 1.47 0.55 -10.91
C TYR A 32 1.54 -0.14 -12.26
N ASP A 33 0.49 0.03 -13.07
CA ASP A 33 0.42 -0.56 -14.42
C ASP A 33 -0.29 0.41 -15.38
N PRO A 34 0.44 1.32 -16.04
CA PRO A 34 -0.14 2.21 -17.03
C PRO A 34 -0.71 1.47 -18.25
N ALA A 35 -0.22 0.25 -18.52
CA ALA A 35 -0.67 -0.57 -19.65
C ALA A 35 -2.02 -1.26 -19.37
N ALA A 36 -2.44 -1.31 -18.10
CA ALA A 36 -3.78 -1.72 -17.66
C ALA A 36 -4.93 -0.97 -18.34
N GLY A 37 -4.67 0.25 -18.84
CA GLY A 37 -5.68 1.12 -19.42
C GLY A 37 -6.80 1.45 -18.42
N SER A 38 -8.05 1.24 -18.84
CA SER A 38 -9.26 1.58 -18.06
C SER A 38 -9.79 0.43 -17.19
N ALA A 39 -9.10 -0.72 -17.14
CA ALA A 39 -9.56 -1.86 -16.37
C ALA A 39 -9.65 -1.50 -14.88
N CYS A 40 -10.75 -1.93 -14.25
CA CYS A 40 -10.93 -1.78 -12.80
C CYS A 40 -9.83 -2.59 -12.09
N LEU A 41 -9.02 -1.91 -11.27
CA LEU A 41 -7.94 -2.55 -10.49
C LEU A 41 -8.40 -2.92 -9.07
N ARG A 42 -9.63 -2.54 -8.71
CA ARG A 42 -10.29 -3.00 -7.48
C ARG A 42 -10.69 -4.45 -7.64
N ASP A 43 -10.37 -5.27 -6.65
CA ASP A 43 -10.79 -6.67 -6.57
C ASP A 43 -11.62 -6.92 -5.29
N THR A 44 -12.15 -8.14 -5.16
CA THR A 44 -12.95 -8.53 -3.98
C THR A 44 -12.15 -8.57 -2.68
N PHE A 45 -10.81 -8.48 -2.74
CA PHE A 45 -9.96 -8.49 -1.55
C PHE A 45 -9.79 -7.08 -0.98
N ASP A 46 -9.92 -6.04 -1.80
CA ASP A 46 -9.81 -4.65 -1.35
C ASP A 46 -10.81 -4.31 -0.23
N ASP A 47 -12.02 -4.88 -0.27
CA ASP A 47 -13.09 -4.62 0.72
C ASP A 47 -12.90 -5.34 2.06
N ARG A 48 -11.95 -6.27 2.14
CA ARG A 48 -11.62 -7.03 3.36
C ARG A 48 -10.18 -6.86 3.81
N SER A 49 -9.52 -5.83 3.30
CA SER A 49 -8.12 -5.56 3.59
C SER A 49 -7.96 -4.27 4.38
N THR A 50 -6.90 -4.21 5.17
CA THR A 50 -6.41 -2.96 5.70
C THR A 50 -5.50 -2.30 4.65
N HIS A 51 -5.67 -1.00 4.42
CA HIS A 51 -4.85 -0.21 3.52
C HIS A 51 -4.05 0.80 4.30
N VAL A 52 -2.72 0.79 4.14
CA VAL A 52 -1.84 1.82 4.71
C VAL A 52 -1.53 2.83 3.62
N LEU A 53 -1.94 4.08 3.84
CA LEU A 53 -2.00 5.14 2.85
C LEU A 53 -1.07 6.29 3.22
N VAL A 54 -0.50 6.94 2.21
CA VAL A 54 0.33 8.14 2.36
C VAL A 54 -0.26 9.24 1.50
N SER A 55 -0.63 10.37 2.11
CA SER A 55 -1.13 11.56 1.40
C SER A 55 -0.23 12.78 1.64
N ILE A 56 -0.11 13.66 0.65
CA ILE A 56 0.58 14.95 0.76
C ILE A 56 -0.33 16.00 0.12
N ASP A 57 -0.73 17.01 0.87
CA ASP A 57 -1.71 18.04 0.45
C ASP A 57 -2.95 17.40 -0.23
N ASP A 58 -3.57 16.46 0.47
CA ASP A 58 -4.77 15.69 0.05
C ASP A 58 -4.58 14.74 -1.15
N ALA A 59 -3.44 14.78 -1.84
CA ALA A 59 -3.10 13.85 -2.90
C ALA A 59 -2.54 12.54 -2.34
N LEU A 60 -3.13 11.39 -2.71
CA LEU A 60 -2.62 10.07 -2.34
C LEU A 60 -1.35 9.75 -3.15
N VAL A 61 -0.22 9.59 -2.48
CA VAL A 61 1.10 9.38 -3.11
C VAL A 61 1.70 8.00 -2.84
N GLY A 62 1.13 7.23 -1.91
CA GLY A 62 1.58 5.88 -1.61
C GLY A 62 0.47 5.04 -0.98
N ALA A 63 0.47 3.74 -1.28
CA ALA A 63 -0.46 2.80 -0.70
C ALA A 63 0.14 1.38 -0.65
N VAL A 64 -0.23 0.61 0.36
CA VAL A 64 -0.09 -0.86 0.38
C VAL A 64 -1.35 -1.48 0.95
N ARG A 65 -1.71 -2.65 0.40
CA ARG A 65 -2.79 -3.49 0.90
C ARG A 65 -2.24 -4.58 1.79
N VAL A 66 -2.86 -4.76 2.95
CA VAL A 66 -2.59 -5.85 3.89
C VAL A 66 -3.84 -6.70 4.00
N THR A 67 -3.78 -7.94 3.52
CA THR A 67 -4.90 -8.87 3.51
C THR A 67 -4.66 -10.00 4.51
N GLN A 68 -5.65 -10.30 5.34
CA GLN A 68 -5.65 -11.50 6.18
C GLN A 68 -6.26 -12.70 5.44
N PRO A 69 -5.96 -13.95 5.87
CA PRO A 69 -6.56 -15.16 5.33
C PRO A 69 -8.10 -15.11 5.27
N PRO A 70 -8.73 -15.62 4.20
CA PRO A 70 -8.11 -16.20 3.00
C PRO A 70 -7.38 -15.15 2.15
N GLY A 71 -6.13 -15.46 1.83
CA GLY A 71 -5.22 -14.55 1.15
C GLY A 71 -5.47 -14.42 -0.35
N VAL A 72 -4.94 -13.35 -0.94
CA VAL A 72 -5.05 -13.04 -2.36
C VAL A 72 -4.02 -13.78 -3.21
N LEU A 73 -2.81 -14.02 -2.71
CA LEU A 73 -1.72 -14.59 -3.50
C LEU A 73 -2.06 -15.98 -4.06
N ARG A 74 -2.76 -16.81 -3.28
CA ARG A 74 -3.21 -18.13 -3.73
C ARG A 74 -4.18 -18.07 -4.91
N SER A 75 -5.02 -17.03 -4.97
CA SER A 75 -5.96 -16.84 -6.07
C SER A 75 -5.28 -16.43 -7.38
N TRP A 76 -4.04 -15.92 -7.31
CA TRP A 76 -3.29 -15.40 -8.44
C TRP A 76 -2.27 -16.37 -9.03
N VAL A 77 -2.03 -17.54 -8.43
CA VAL A 77 -1.01 -18.51 -8.94
C VAL A 77 -1.55 -19.52 -9.95
N GLY A 78 -2.80 -19.39 -10.41
CA GLY A 78 -3.34 -20.20 -11.52
C GLY A 78 -3.29 -21.73 -11.30
N GLY A 79 -3.27 -22.19 -10.04
CA GLY A 79 -3.16 -23.62 -9.69
C GLY A 79 -1.73 -24.11 -9.42
N ALA A 80 -0.69 -23.28 -9.63
CA ALA A 80 0.66 -23.60 -9.21
C ALA A 80 0.77 -23.70 -7.68
N ARG A 81 1.76 -24.46 -7.20
CA ARG A 81 2.08 -24.55 -5.77
C ARG A 81 2.71 -23.23 -5.34
N LEU A 82 2.06 -22.52 -4.42
CA LEU A 82 2.62 -21.33 -3.80
C LEU A 82 3.66 -21.75 -2.74
N PRO A 83 4.94 -21.34 -2.84
CA PRO A 83 5.99 -21.70 -1.89
C PRO A 83 5.97 -20.80 -0.64
N LEU A 84 4.78 -20.46 -0.13
CA LEU A 84 4.58 -19.60 1.04
C LEU A 84 3.76 -20.36 2.10
N PRO A 85 3.92 -20.03 3.39
CA PRO A 85 3.08 -20.60 4.42
C PRO A 85 1.61 -20.21 4.21
N GLU A 86 0.72 -21.03 4.74
CA GLU A 86 -0.72 -20.80 4.79
C GLU A 86 -1.19 -20.95 6.25
N GLY A 87 -2.27 -20.26 6.62
CA GLY A 87 -2.85 -20.37 7.96
C GLY A 87 -3.39 -19.03 8.49
N PRO A 88 -4.09 -19.04 9.62
CA PRO A 88 -4.85 -17.88 10.13
C PRO A 88 -3.97 -16.73 10.64
N ARG A 89 -2.67 -16.95 10.87
CA ARG A 89 -1.73 -15.96 11.44
C ARG A 89 -0.78 -15.40 10.40
N ILE A 90 -1.30 -15.14 9.19
CA ILE A 90 -0.57 -14.60 8.05
C ILE A 90 -1.11 -13.22 7.68
N ALA A 91 -0.22 -12.33 7.25
CA ALA A 91 -0.58 -11.08 6.60
C ALA A 91 0.05 -11.03 5.20
N GLU A 92 -0.76 -10.80 4.18
CA GLU A 92 -0.30 -10.64 2.81
C GLU A 92 -0.13 -9.17 2.44
N PHE A 93 1.09 -8.75 2.11
CA PHE A 93 1.39 -7.41 1.64
C PHE A 93 1.37 -7.38 0.12
N THR A 94 0.36 -6.73 -0.45
CA THR A 94 0.15 -6.69 -1.90
C THR A 94 -0.14 -5.28 -2.39
N ARG A 95 -0.03 -5.09 -3.72
CA ARG A 95 -0.36 -3.84 -4.41
C ARG A 95 0.33 -2.58 -3.84
N GLY A 96 1.55 -2.75 -3.30
CA GLY A 96 2.39 -1.66 -2.83
C GLY A 96 2.81 -0.75 -3.99
N VAL A 97 2.49 0.55 -3.90
CA VAL A 97 2.76 1.54 -4.95
C VAL A 97 3.16 2.89 -4.37
N VAL A 98 4.05 3.60 -5.07
CA VAL A 98 4.37 5.01 -4.83
C VAL A 98 4.23 5.75 -6.15
N SER A 99 3.59 6.91 -6.11
CA SER A 99 3.51 7.86 -7.21
C SER A 99 4.91 8.15 -7.76
N ARG A 100 5.08 8.14 -9.09
CA ARG A 100 6.38 8.36 -9.75
C ARG A 100 7.12 9.60 -9.26
N GLU A 101 6.41 10.71 -9.06
CA GLU A 101 6.96 11.99 -8.58
C GLU A 101 7.63 11.88 -7.20
N TRP A 102 7.15 10.95 -6.38
CA TRP A 102 7.55 10.81 -4.98
C TRP A 102 8.45 9.61 -4.70
N ARG A 103 8.84 8.87 -5.74
CA ARG A 103 9.80 7.75 -5.62
C ARG A 103 11.17 8.24 -5.15
N GLY A 104 11.91 7.36 -4.49
CA GLY A 104 13.27 7.65 -4.00
C GLY A 104 13.35 8.52 -2.74
N ARG A 105 12.21 9.02 -2.20
CA ARG A 105 12.19 9.91 -1.02
C ARG A 105 11.99 9.17 0.31
N GLY A 106 11.87 7.84 0.29
CA GLY A 106 11.62 7.03 1.48
C GLY A 106 10.14 6.78 1.80
N ILE A 107 9.20 7.19 0.94
CA ILE A 107 7.75 6.96 1.16
C ILE A 107 7.40 5.47 1.25
N TYR A 108 7.95 4.64 0.35
CA TYR A 108 7.72 3.19 0.38
C TYR A 108 8.19 2.58 1.72
N GLN A 109 9.36 3.01 2.22
CA GLN A 109 9.87 2.57 3.51
C GLN A 109 8.94 2.98 4.66
N LEU A 110 8.40 4.21 4.61
CA LEU A 110 7.49 4.71 5.63
C LEU A 110 6.23 3.84 5.74
N PHE A 111 5.48 3.65 4.64
CA PHE A 111 4.23 2.90 4.73
C PHE A 111 4.44 1.41 4.91
N MET A 112 5.50 0.81 4.34
CA MET A 112 5.75 -0.62 4.50
C MET A 112 6.15 -0.96 5.93
N SER A 113 7.00 -0.15 6.56
CA SER A 113 7.35 -0.35 7.97
C SER A 113 6.14 -0.17 8.88
N ALA A 114 5.28 0.81 8.61
CA ALA A 114 4.01 0.98 9.33
C ALA A 114 3.07 -0.22 9.14
N ALA A 115 2.96 -0.74 7.92
CA ALA A 115 2.16 -1.93 7.62
C ALA A 115 2.69 -3.16 8.36
N VAL A 116 4.01 -3.36 8.41
CA VAL A 116 4.64 -4.46 9.15
C VAL A 116 4.38 -4.34 10.65
N LEU A 117 4.51 -3.14 11.22
CA LEU A 117 4.25 -2.90 12.64
C LEU A 117 2.82 -3.24 13.02
N ARG A 118 1.84 -2.78 12.24
CA ARG A 118 0.40 -3.05 12.43
C ARG A 118 0.09 -4.54 12.24
N ALA A 119 0.57 -5.15 11.16
CA ALA A 119 0.35 -6.57 10.90
C ALA A 119 0.93 -7.47 12.01
N GLY A 120 2.04 -7.07 12.63
CA GLY A 120 2.67 -7.80 13.73
C GLY A 120 1.87 -7.81 15.04
N GLU A 121 0.71 -7.16 15.10
CA GLU A 121 -0.24 -7.24 16.21
C GLU A 121 -1.19 -8.45 16.08
N CYS A 122 -1.46 -8.89 14.84
CA CYS A 122 -2.47 -9.91 14.55
C CYS A 122 -1.92 -11.12 13.78
N ALA A 123 -0.73 -11.02 13.18
CA ALA A 123 -0.09 -12.07 12.41
C ALA A 123 1.34 -12.38 12.90
N ASP A 124 1.78 -13.61 12.66
CA ASP A 124 3.15 -14.03 12.96
C ASP A 124 4.05 -13.98 11.73
N VAL A 125 3.47 -14.17 10.55
CA VAL A 125 4.20 -14.24 9.30
C VAL A 125 3.63 -13.25 8.30
N GLY A 126 4.52 -12.49 7.69
CA GLY A 126 4.23 -11.61 6.57
C GLY A 126 4.64 -12.27 5.28
N ILE A 127 3.80 -12.24 4.26
CA ILE A 127 4.13 -12.76 2.94
C ILE A 127 3.83 -11.74 1.86
N ALA A 128 4.59 -11.77 0.77
CA ALA A 128 4.38 -10.90 -0.36
C ALA A 128 4.94 -11.53 -1.64
N THR A 129 4.65 -10.88 -2.76
CA THR A 129 5.28 -11.17 -4.04
C THR A 129 5.81 -9.90 -4.63
N VAL A 130 7.00 -9.97 -5.19
CA VAL A 130 7.67 -8.81 -5.78
C VAL A 130 8.22 -9.20 -7.15
N GLN A 131 7.99 -8.36 -8.16
CA GLN A 131 8.61 -8.58 -9.47
C GLN A 131 10.13 -8.68 -9.32
N VAL A 132 10.75 -9.62 -10.03
CA VAL A 132 12.16 -9.99 -9.82
C VAL A 132 13.10 -8.78 -9.98
N ASP A 133 12.77 -7.87 -10.91
CA ASP A 133 13.59 -6.70 -11.26
C ASP A 133 13.15 -5.41 -10.53
N LEU A 134 12.20 -5.50 -9.59
CA LEU A 134 11.67 -4.31 -8.92
C LEU A 134 12.65 -3.75 -7.90
N HIS A 135 13.00 -2.47 -8.03
CA HIS A 135 13.88 -1.76 -7.08
C HIS A 135 13.38 -1.82 -5.61
N ALA A 136 12.07 -2.01 -5.41
CA ALA A 136 11.48 -2.17 -4.08
C ALA A 136 12.02 -3.39 -3.30
N ARG A 137 12.59 -4.40 -3.97
CA ARG A 137 13.20 -5.58 -3.32
C ARG A 137 14.24 -5.21 -2.27
N ARG A 138 15.08 -4.21 -2.54
CA ARG A 138 16.09 -3.74 -1.58
C ARG A 138 15.44 -3.22 -0.30
N CYS A 139 14.33 -2.49 -0.41
CA CYS A 139 13.60 -2.01 0.76
C CYS A 139 13.02 -3.18 1.57
N LEU A 140 12.44 -4.17 0.89
CA LEU A 140 11.82 -5.32 1.55
C LEU A 140 12.88 -6.17 2.27
N SER A 141 14.04 -6.38 1.65
CA SER A 141 15.18 -7.07 2.29
C SER A 141 15.66 -6.36 3.56
N VAL A 142 15.72 -5.02 3.57
CA VAL A 142 16.08 -4.23 4.77
C VAL A 142 15.06 -4.39 5.91
N LEU A 143 13.78 -4.63 5.59
CA LEU A 143 12.75 -4.95 6.58
C LEU A 143 12.86 -6.39 7.09
N GLY A 144 13.71 -7.22 6.48
CA GLY A 144 13.94 -8.62 6.85
C GLY A 144 13.21 -9.63 5.99
N PHE A 145 12.57 -9.22 4.88
CA PHE A 145 11.95 -10.17 3.96
C PHE A 145 13.03 -11.04 3.30
N GLN A 146 12.72 -12.33 3.18
CA GLN A 146 13.59 -13.34 2.60
C GLN A 146 12.89 -14.03 1.43
N ASP A 147 13.67 -14.35 0.39
CA ASP A 147 13.17 -15.09 -0.77
C ASP A 147 12.75 -16.52 -0.36
N ARG A 148 11.63 -16.98 -0.91
CA ARG A 148 11.07 -18.32 -0.71
C ARG A 148 10.87 -19.02 -2.05
N GLY A 149 11.73 -20.00 -2.31
CA GLY A 149 11.71 -20.78 -3.56
C GLY A 149 12.10 -19.94 -4.78
N GLU A 150 11.95 -20.55 -5.95
CA GLU A 150 12.18 -19.89 -7.24
C GLU A 150 11.05 -18.91 -7.58
N PRO A 151 11.32 -17.88 -8.42
CA PRO A 151 10.28 -17.03 -8.97
C PRO A 151 9.22 -17.84 -9.71
N ILE A 152 7.95 -17.47 -9.54
CA ILE A 152 6.81 -18.11 -10.22
C ILE A 152 5.94 -17.07 -10.92
N ALA A 153 5.16 -17.51 -11.90
CA ALA A 153 4.21 -16.67 -12.60
C ALA A 153 2.97 -16.40 -11.74
N PHE A 154 2.54 -15.14 -11.70
CA PHE A 154 1.28 -14.71 -11.13
C PHE A 154 0.38 -14.14 -12.21
N GLU A 155 -0.84 -14.66 -12.26
CA GLU A 155 -1.98 -14.17 -13.02
C GLU A 155 -2.71 -13.15 -12.16
N HIS A 156 -2.24 -11.90 -12.17
CA HIS A 156 -2.98 -10.81 -11.54
C HIS A 156 -3.43 -9.85 -12.63
N ALA A 157 -4.74 -9.67 -12.76
CA ALA A 157 -5.28 -8.68 -13.68
C ALA A 157 -4.66 -7.29 -13.37
N PRO A 158 -4.26 -6.54 -14.41
CA PRO A 158 -4.42 -6.81 -15.85
C PRO A 158 -3.18 -7.44 -16.52
N ALA A 159 -2.08 -7.66 -15.80
CA ALA A 159 -0.86 -8.21 -16.36
C ALA A 159 -1.01 -9.72 -16.63
N CYS A 160 -0.81 -10.13 -17.89
CA CYS A 160 -0.71 -11.55 -18.24
C CYS A 160 0.63 -12.09 -17.75
N SER A 161 0.61 -13.04 -16.81
CA SER A 161 1.75 -13.78 -16.27
C SER A 161 2.97 -12.92 -15.91
N THR A 162 2.93 -12.31 -14.72
CA THR A 162 4.10 -11.63 -14.16
C THR A 162 4.98 -12.60 -13.38
N LEU A 163 6.25 -12.69 -13.73
CA LEU A 163 7.22 -13.45 -12.94
C LEU A 163 7.55 -12.67 -11.64
N ALA A 164 7.26 -13.27 -10.49
CA ALA A 164 7.49 -12.64 -9.20
C ALA A 164 8.18 -13.60 -8.22
N GLN A 165 9.06 -13.03 -7.40
CA GLN A 165 9.67 -13.70 -6.27
C GLN A 165 8.70 -13.70 -5.10
N CYS A 166 8.41 -14.89 -4.57
CA CYS A 166 7.73 -15.04 -3.29
C CYS A 166 8.70 -14.67 -2.16
N ILE A 167 8.25 -13.85 -1.21
CA ILE A 167 9.05 -13.43 -0.07
C ILE A 167 8.26 -13.58 1.24
N GLU A 168 8.99 -13.85 2.32
CA GLU A 168 8.44 -14.07 3.66
C GLU A 168 9.16 -13.23 4.71
N LEU A 169 8.44 -12.84 5.76
CA LEU A 169 8.93 -12.10 6.91
C LEU A 169 8.41 -12.74 8.21
N ASP A 170 9.31 -13.04 9.15
CA ASP A 170 8.92 -13.30 10.55
C ASP A 170 8.54 -11.96 11.20
N LEU A 171 7.25 -11.70 11.35
CA LEU A 171 6.75 -10.41 11.84
C LEU A 171 7.18 -10.16 13.28
N ARG A 172 7.29 -11.19 14.12
CA ARG A 172 7.69 -11.05 15.53
C ARG A 172 9.13 -10.55 15.63
N ARG A 173 10.03 -11.13 14.83
CA ARG A 173 11.44 -10.71 14.78
C ARG A 173 11.62 -9.36 14.06
N ALA A 174 10.77 -9.08 13.08
CA ALA A 174 10.89 -7.88 12.26
C ALA A 174 10.48 -6.57 12.96
N ARG A 175 9.70 -6.62 14.05
CA ARG A 175 9.14 -5.41 14.70
C ARG A 175 10.20 -4.35 15.02
N THR A 176 11.31 -4.76 15.63
CA THR A 176 12.39 -3.83 16.01
C THR A 176 13.02 -3.18 14.78
N ALA A 177 13.31 -3.98 13.74
CA ALA A 177 13.87 -3.47 12.49
C ALA A 177 12.88 -2.53 11.78
N ALA A 178 11.59 -2.90 11.73
CA ALA A 178 10.53 -2.09 11.14
C ALA A 178 10.39 -0.75 11.88
N ALA A 179 10.40 -0.73 13.22
CA ALA A 179 10.36 0.51 14.00
C ALA A 179 11.55 1.43 13.71
N ALA A 180 12.76 0.87 13.64
CA ALA A 180 13.96 1.64 13.29
C ALA A 180 13.88 2.21 11.87
N GLN A 181 13.43 1.41 10.89
CA GLN A 181 13.23 1.86 9.52
C GLN A 181 12.14 2.92 9.40
N HIS A 182 11.06 2.78 10.17
CA HIS A 182 9.98 3.75 10.24
C HIS A 182 10.51 5.11 10.70
N GLN A 183 11.24 5.13 11.82
CA GLN A 183 11.84 6.36 12.33
C GLN A 183 12.86 6.97 11.35
N ALA A 184 13.71 6.14 10.75
CA ALA A 184 14.67 6.60 9.74
C ALA A 184 13.99 7.21 8.50
N ALA A 185 12.87 6.63 8.06
CA ALA A 185 12.09 7.17 6.95
C ALA A 185 11.48 8.54 7.31
N ARG A 186 10.94 8.71 8.52
CA ARG A 186 10.42 10.00 9.00
C ARG A 186 11.49 11.09 9.00
N GLN A 187 12.68 10.80 9.52
CA GLN A 187 13.79 11.76 9.55
C GLN A 187 14.24 12.15 8.14
N ARG A 188 14.29 11.18 7.22
CA ARG A 188 14.61 11.47 5.82
C ARG A 188 13.56 12.37 5.15
N LEU A 189 12.28 12.08 5.37
CA LEU A 189 11.18 12.88 4.82
C LEU A 189 11.19 14.31 5.39
N LEU A 190 11.51 14.48 6.68
CA LEU A 190 11.71 15.79 7.27
C LEU A 190 12.85 16.58 6.58
N GLY A 191 13.96 15.90 6.25
CA GLY A 191 15.05 16.47 5.45
C GLY A 191 14.63 16.87 4.03
N HIS A 192 13.52 16.34 3.53
CA HIS A 192 12.87 16.74 2.28
C HIS A 192 11.76 17.79 2.46
N GLY A 193 11.62 18.38 3.65
CA GLY A 193 10.58 19.36 3.96
C GLY A 193 9.19 18.76 4.13
N LEU A 194 9.09 17.46 4.44
CA LEU A 194 7.83 16.76 4.71
C LEU A 194 7.72 16.41 6.18
N LEU A 195 6.77 17.05 6.88
CA LEU A 195 6.41 16.68 8.24
C LEU A 195 5.45 15.49 8.21
N VAL A 196 5.88 14.35 8.73
CA VAL A 196 5.04 13.15 8.82
C VAL A 196 4.14 13.24 10.05
N VAL A 197 2.83 13.11 9.83
CA VAL A 197 1.78 13.04 10.85
C VAL A 197 1.05 11.71 10.69
N ASP A 198 0.96 10.96 11.78
CA ASP A 198 0.16 9.74 11.83
C ASP A 198 -1.30 10.14 12.12
N VAL A 199 -2.21 9.68 11.28
CA VAL A 199 -3.64 9.96 11.42
C VAL A 199 -4.34 8.65 11.70
N ASP A 200 -4.73 8.47 12.96
CA ASP A 200 -5.58 7.36 13.36
C ASP A 200 -7.02 7.72 13.02
N ILE A 201 -7.51 7.15 11.91
CA ILE A 201 -8.93 7.20 11.58
C ILE A 201 -9.59 6.07 12.38
N GLU A 202 -10.00 6.36 13.61
CA GLU A 202 -10.99 5.53 14.28
C GLU A 202 -12.26 5.54 13.42
N ALA A 203 -12.82 4.37 13.15
CA ALA A 203 -13.89 4.14 12.17
C ALA A 203 -15.21 4.90 12.45
N GLU A 204 -15.29 5.76 13.48
CA GLU A 204 -16.51 6.43 13.93
C GLU A 204 -16.81 7.78 13.27
N THR A 205 -15.96 8.35 12.39
CA THR A 205 -16.22 9.72 11.88
C THR A 205 -16.05 9.96 10.38
N LEU A 206 -16.43 8.99 9.54
CA LEU A 206 -16.66 9.23 8.11
C LEU A 206 -18.13 8.98 7.72
N SER A 207 -19.07 9.48 8.53
CA SER A 207 -20.40 9.80 8.00
C SER A 207 -20.35 11.17 7.32
N VAL A 208 -19.65 11.25 6.18
CA VAL A 208 -20.00 12.27 5.20
C VAL A 208 -21.40 11.90 4.72
N ARG A 209 -22.41 12.51 5.34
CA ARG A 209 -23.76 12.56 4.76
C ARG A 209 -23.61 13.23 3.40
N THR A 210 -23.43 12.45 2.35
CA THR A 210 -23.80 12.86 1.02
C THR A 210 -25.31 13.04 1.06
N GLN A 211 -25.77 14.27 1.31
CA GLN A 211 -27.11 14.64 0.89
C GLN A 211 -27.20 14.30 -0.60
N PRO A 212 -28.16 13.47 -1.04
CA PRO A 212 -28.45 13.39 -2.46
C PRO A 212 -28.74 14.82 -2.94
N PRO A 213 -28.29 15.22 -4.15
CA PRO A 213 -28.73 16.48 -4.72
C PRO A 213 -30.26 16.50 -4.70
N LEU A 214 -30.83 17.54 -4.10
CA LEU A 214 -32.26 17.83 -4.21
C LEU A 214 -32.59 17.80 -5.70
N MET A 215 -33.32 16.75 -6.12
CA MET A 215 -33.97 16.72 -7.41
C MET A 215 -34.91 17.91 -7.43
N CYS A 216 -34.52 18.92 -8.20
CA CYS A 216 -35.39 20.01 -8.60
C CYS A 216 -36.55 19.36 -9.36
N THR A 217 -37.75 19.40 -8.80
CA THR A 217 -38.99 19.04 -9.49
C THR A 217 -39.15 19.99 -10.67
N LEU A 218 -38.94 19.48 -11.88
CA LEU A 218 -39.45 20.09 -13.10
C LEU A 218 -40.95 19.77 -13.16
N GLU A 219 -41.76 20.79 -12.88
CA GLU A 219 -43.15 20.86 -13.32
C GLU A 219 -43.18 20.66 -14.84
N ALA A 220 -43.84 19.59 -15.28
CA ALA A 220 -44.17 19.40 -16.67
C ALA A 220 -45.47 20.14 -16.97
N TYR A 221 -45.38 21.13 -17.85
CA TYR A 221 -46.48 21.55 -18.71
C TYR A 221 -46.95 20.35 -19.54
N ALA A 222 -48.16 19.84 -19.27
CA ALA A 222 -49.11 19.27 -20.22
C ALA A 222 -50.48 19.17 -19.55
#